data_AF-A0A7X6UR58-F1
#
_entry.id   AF-A0A7X6UR58-F1
#
_cell.length_a   1.000
_cell.length_b   1.000
_cell.length_c   1.000
_cell.angle_alpha   90.00
_cell.angle_beta   90.00
_cell.angle_gamma   90.00
#
_symmetry.space_group_name_H-M   'P 1'
#
loop_
_entity.id
_entity.type
_entity.pdbx_description
1 polymer ?
#
loop_
_entity_poly.entity_id
_entity_poly.type
_entity_poly.pdbx_seq_one_letter_code
_entity_poly.pdbx_strand_id
1 'polypeptide(L)' 'REYDKILYEERNNIERMFGKLKHFRRVATRYDKLAVSYMAFVMVASIFLWLK' A
#
# COMPACT_ATOMS: atom_id res chain seq x y z
N ARG A 1 6.28 -21.47 16.45
CA ARG A 1 5.43 -21.28 15.26
C ARG A 1 6.19 -21.85 14.08
N GLU A 2 5.59 -22.77 13.35
CA GLU A 2 6.18 -23.32 12.13
C GLU A 2 6.30 -22.21 11.09
N TYR A 3 7.44 -22.13 10.40
CA TYR A 3 7.71 -21.10 9.40
C TYR A 3 7.28 -21.62 8.03
N ASP A 4 6.17 -21.08 7.52
CA ASP A 4 5.75 -21.35 6.16
C ASP A 4 6.53 -20.44 5.20
N LYS A 5 7.45 -21.06 4.46
CA LYS A 5 8.33 -20.36 3.51
C LYS A 5 7.55 -19.77 2.34
N ILE A 6 6.48 -20.44 1.89
CA ILE A 6 5.68 -19.99 0.74
C ILE A 6 4.92 -18.72 1.14
N LEU A 7 4.26 -18.74 2.31
CA LEU A 7 3.55 -17.58 2.83
C LEU A 7 4.49 -16.38 3.06
N TYR A 8 5.73 -16.65 3.49
CA TYR A 8 6.73 -15.60 3.67
C TYR A 8 7.18 -14.96 2.35
N GLU A 9 7.34 -15.75 1.28
CA GLU A 9 7.68 -15.23 -0.05
C GLU A 9 6.55 -14.37 -0.65
N GLU A 10 5.28 -14.76 -0.45
CA GLU A 10 4.13 -13.96 -0.89
C GLU A 10 4.06 -12.59 -0.21
N ARG A 11 4.51 -12.50 1.05
CA ARG A 11 4.54 -11.24 1.81
C ARG A 11 5.41 -10.17 1.14
N ASN A 12 6.50 -10.55 0.47
CA ASN A 12 7.37 -9.61 -0.24
C ASN A 12 6.61 -8.88 -1.37
N ASN A 13 5.63 -9.51 -2.02
CA ASN A 13 4.82 -8.83 -3.04
C ASN A 13 3.94 -7.74 -2.41
N ILE A 14 3.35 -8.02 -1.26
CA ILE A 14 2.55 -7.07 -0.48
C ILE A 14 3.42 -5.91 0.01
N GLU A 15 4.59 -6.20 0.59
CA GLU A 15 5.55 -5.20 1.06
C GLU A 15 5.99 -4.26 -0.07
N ARG A 16 6.30 -4.82 -1.25
CA ARG A 16 6.64 -4.03 -2.45
C ARG A 16 5.47 -3.17 -2.91
N MET A 17 4.25 -3.68 -2.89
CA MET A 17 3.05 -2.90 -3.23
C MET A 17 2.89 -1.70 -2.28
N PHE A 18 3.02 -1.91 -0.98
CA PHE A 18 2.97 -0.82 0.00
C PHE A 18 4.14 0.17 -0.13
N GLY A 19 5.33 -0.31 -0.48
CA GLY A 19 6.47 0.53 -0.83
C GLY A 19 6.12 1.47 -1.99
N LYS A 20 5.50 0.94 -3.05
CA LYS A 20 5.05 1.74 -4.19
C LYS A 20 3.94 2.73 -3.83
N LEU A 21 2.97 2.32 -3.00
CA LEU A 21 1.92 3.19 -2.47
C LEU A 21 2.48 4.35 -1.64
N LYS A 22 3.59 4.13 -0.92
CA LYS A 22 4.28 5.18 -0.15
C LYS A 22 5.12 6.13 -1.01
N HIS A 23 5.32 5.88 -2.31
CA HIS A 23 5.87 6.92 -3.19
C HIS A 23 4.92 8.11 -3.34
N PHE A 24 3.62 7.88 -3.18
CA PHE A 24 2.65 8.96 -3.09
C PHE A 24 2.77 9.64 -1.72
N ARG A 25 3.45 10.80 -1.69
CA ARG A 25 3.75 11.55 -0.46
C ARG A 25 2.54 11.73 0.45
N ARG A 26 1.37 12.00 -0.11
CA ARG A 26 0.12 12.17 0.64
C ARG A 26 -0.34 10.89 1.36
N VAL A 27 -0.13 9.71 0.76
CA VAL A 27 -0.37 8.42 1.45
C VAL A 27 0.67 8.22 2.54
N ALA A 28 1.95 8.47 2.26
CA ALA A 28 3.04 8.24 3.20
C ALA A 28 2.97 9.10 4.46
N THR A 29 2.60 10.38 4.32
CA THR A 29 2.57 11.30 5.46
C THR A 29 1.26 11.23 6.27
N ARG A 30 0.18 10.68 5.70
CA ARG A 30 -1.14 10.56 6.35
C ARG A 30 -1.59 11.88 7.02
N TYR A 31 -1.43 12.99 6.32
CA TYR A 31 -1.85 14.31 6.82
C TYR A 31 -3.34 14.60 6.62
N ASP A 32 -4.04 13.77 5.86
CA ASP A 32 -5.48 13.85 5.70
C ASP A 32 -6.17 13.65 7.07
N LYS A 33 -6.84 14.71 7.56
CA LYS A 33 -7.55 14.70 8.86
C LYS A 33 -8.74 13.75 8.89
N LEU A 34 -9.39 13.55 7.73
CA LEU A 34 -10.56 12.71 7.60
C LEU A 34 -10.18 11.36 7.00
N ALA A 35 -10.60 10.28 7.66
CA ALA A 35 -10.34 8.92 7.21
C ALA A 35 -10.88 8.66 5.80
N VAL A 36 -12.01 9.27 5.44
CA VAL A 36 -12.62 9.16 4.11
C VAL A 36 -11.71 9.77 3.04
N SER A 37 -11.15 10.96 3.29
CA SER A 37 -10.25 11.63 2.35
C SER A 37 -8.95 10.85 2.16
N TYR A 38 -8.39 10.32 3.25
CA TYR A 38 -7.23 9.43 3.19
C TYR A 38 -7.54 8.18 2.36
N MET A 39 -8.66 7.51 2.63
CA MET A 39 -9.06 6.29 1.93
C MET A 39 -9.32 6.54 0.44
N ALA A 40 -9.99 7.62 0.09
CA ALA A 40 -10.22 8.01 -1.30
C ALA A 40 -8.88 8.18 -2.05
N PHE A 41 -7.89 8.82 -1.42
CA PHE A 41 -6.58 8.99 -2.04
C PHE A 41 -5.79 7.67 -2.15
N VAL A 42 -5.92 6.79 -1.16
CA VAL A 42 -5.36 5.42 -1.23
C VAL A 42 -5.96 4.66 -2.42
N MET A 43 -7.28 4.70 -2.60
CA MET A 43 -7.95 4.05 -3.74
C MET A 43 -7.46 4.60 -5.08
N VAL A 44 -7.36 5.92 -5.21
CA VAL A 44 -6.83 6.56 -6.43
C VAL A 44 -5.39 6.14 -6.68
N ALA A 45 -4.53 6.15 -5.66
CA ALA A 45 -3.13 5.69 -5.78
C ALA A 45 -3.04 4.21 -6.18
N SER A 46 -3.92 3.36 -5.65
CA SER A 46 -4.02 1.94 -6.03
C SER A 46 -4.47 1.76 -7.48
N ILE A 47 -5.41 2.56 -7.98
CA ILE A 47 -5.83 2.54 -9.38
C ILE A 47 -4.66 2.92 -10.30
N PHE A 48 -3.91 3.97 -9.97
CA PHE A 48 -2.71 4.35 -10.73
C PHE A 48 -1.63 3.27 -10.72
N LEU A 49 -1.47 2.57 -9.58
CA LEU A 49 -0.53 1.46 -9.48
C LEU A 49 -0.95 0.27 -10.34
N TRP A 50 -2.25 0.03 -10.47
CA TRP A 50 -2.83 -1.07 -11.25
C TRP A 50 -2.74 -0.82 -12.77
N LEU A 51 -2.94 0.44 -13.19
CA LEU A 51 -2.89 0.82 -14.61
C LEU A 51 -1.47 0.95 -15.17
N LYS A 52 -0.45 0.87 -14.31
CA LYS A 52 0.96 0.95 -14.68
C LYS A 52 1.53 -0.42 -15.02
#